data_AF-A0A7S2GD85-F1
#
_entry.id   AF-A0A7S2GD85-F1
#
_cell.length_a   1.000
_cell.length_b   1.000
_cell.length_c   1.000
_cell.angle_alpha   90.00
_cell.angle_beta   90.00
_cell.angle_gamma   90.00
#
_symmetry.space_group_name_H-M   'P 1'
#
loop_
_entity.id
_entity.type
_entity.pdbx_description
1 polymer ?
#
loop_
_entity_poly.entity_id
_entity_poly.type
_entity_poly.pdbx_seq_one_letter_code
_entity_poly.pdbx_strand_id
1 'polypeptide(L)'
;SKSDQFGFVFGSTPIYLPVDPNDIANAALRIAKVQLTFPCPEERWQSVPLFPMDTDFTYIPFKTAEEILLEVLIQVIGKIEAKKRSMHSLRIGCACSLLAAGASPSQIQALVRWRSEESMKIYARLSSQDYAAWVTKIAAQKIHSISSRNLPTVDAGAYIARALKEADTLDDNTY
;
A
#
# COMPACT_ATOMS: atom_id res chain seq x y z
N SER A 1 -5.89 -4.64 17.67
CA SER A 1 -6.57 -5.74 16.97
C SER A 1 -6.89 -5.28 15.56
N LYS A 2 -6.21 -5.82 14.52
CA LYS A 2 -6.12 -5.20 13.16
C LYS A 2 -6.31 -6.19 11.98
N SER A 3 -6.41 -7.49 12.23
CA SER A 3 -6.50 -8.54 11.18
C SER A 3 -7.89 -9.17 11.13
N ASP A 4 -8.31 -9.59 9.93
CA ASP A 4 -9.48 -10.45 9.76
C ASP A 4 -9.16 -11.89 10.23
N GLN A 5 -9.11 -12.09 11.54
CA GLN A 5 -8.61 -13.32 12.18
C GLN A 5 -9.43 -14.55 11.83
N PHE A 6 -10.74 -14.38 11.66
CA PHE A 6 -11.66 -15.46 11.32
C PHE A 6 -11.94 -15.55 9.82
N GLY A 7 -11.34 -14.67 9.02
CA GLY A 7 -11.51 -14.70 7.57
C GLY A 7 -12.92 -14.35 7.08
N PHE A 8 -13.73 -13.67 7.89
CA PHE A 8 -15.13 -13.39 7.55
C PHE A 8 -15.27 -12.36 6.43
N VAL A 9 -14.28 -11.48 6.25
CA VAL A 9 -14.34 -10.37 5.30
C VAL A 9 -13.51 -10.67 4.05
N PHE A 10 -12.30 -11.20 4.23
CA PHE A 10 -11.35 -11.47 3.14
C PHE A 10 -10.93 -12.95 3.05
N GLY A 11 -11.18 -13.73 4.09
CA GLY A 11 -10.80 -15.15 4.12
C GLY A 11 -11.72 -16.08 3.31
N SER A 12 -12.90 -15.60 2.90
CA SER A 12 -13.81 -16.31 1.99
C SER A 12 -13.32 -16.37 0.55
N THR A 13 -12.27 -15.62 0.20
CA THR A 13 -11.68 -15.61 -1.14
C THR A 13 -10.41 -16.47 -1.19
N PRO A 14 -10.24 -17.28 -2.25
CA PRO A 14 -9.03 -18.08 -2.43
C PRO A 14 -7.79 -17.18 -2.62
N ILE A 15 -6.64 -17.68 -2.17
CA ILE A 15 -5.33 -17.05 -2.43
C ILE A 15 -4.79 -17.67 -3.71
N TYR A 16 -4.65 -16.87 -4.76
CA TYR A 16 -4.01 -17.29 -6.00
C TYR A 16 -2.52 -16.99 -5.94
N LEU A 17 -1.70 -18.02 -6.11
CA LEU A 17 -0.25 -17.89 -6.17
C LEU A 17 0.22 -18.26 -7.58
N PRO A 18 0.75 -17.30 -8.37
CA PRO A 18 1.27 -17.60 -9.69
C PRO A 18 2.53 -18.47 -9.58
N VAL A 19 2.69 -19.39 -10.53
CA VAL A 19 3.91 -20.18 -10.66
C VAL A 19 4.86 -19.46 -11.60
N ASP A 20 6.01 -19.04 -11.08
CA ASP A 20 7.13 -18.52 -11.86
C ASP A 20 8.36 -19.40 -11.58
N PRO A 21 8.86 -20.18 -12.56
CA PRO A 21 10.00 -21.05 -12.37
C PRO A 21 11.33 -20.31 -12.19
N ASN A 22 11.41 -19.03 -12.56
CA ASN A 22 12.62 -18.24 -12.44
C ASN A 22 12.71 -17.49 -11.09
N ASP A 23 11.60 -17.36 -10.38
CA ASP A 23 11.57 -16.72 -9.06
C ASP A 23 12.01 -17.71 -7.97
N ILE A 24 13.23 -17.50 -7.47
CA ILE A 24 13.80 -18.29 -6.38
C ILE A 24 12.95 -18.24 -5.11
N ALA A 25 12.13 -17.21 -4.91
CA ALA A 25 11.28 -17.01 -3.75
C ALA A 25 9.80 -17.36 -4.02
N ASN A 26 9.48 -17.98 -5.18
CA ASN A 26 8.10 -18.25 -5.58
C ASN A 26 7.31 -19.04 -4.54
N ALA A 27 6.26 -18.44 -3.98
CA ALA A 27 5.50 -19.03 -2.89
C ALA A 27 4.81 -20.36 -3.29
N ALA A 28 4.27 -20.47 -4.51
CA ALA A 28 3.59 -21.68 -4.98
C ALA A 28 4.56 -22.87 -5.04
N LEU A 29 5.74 -22.67 -5.63
CA LEU A 29 6.78 -23.69 -5.72
C LEU A 29 7.32 -24.10 -4.35
N ARG A 30 7.45 -23.15 -3.41
CA ARG A 30 7.88 -23.45 -2.03
C ARG A 30 6.84 -24.26 -1.27
N ILE A 31 5.55 -23.96 -1.42
CA ILE A 31 4.46 -24.75 -0.84
C ILE A 31 4.42 -26.16 -1.45
N ALA A 32 4.53 -26.28 -2.78
CA ALA A 32 4.58 -27.57 -3.44
C ALA A 32 5.74 -28.44 -2.93
N LYS A 33 6.92 -27.84 -2.71
CA LYS A 33 8.06 -28.55 -2.11
C LYS A 33 7.78 -29.05 -0.69
N VAL A 34 7.06 -28.28 0.13
CA VAL A 34 6.64 -28.72 1.48
C VAL A 34 5.71 -29.93 1.36
N GLN A 35 4.71 -29.89 0.48
CA GLN A 35 3.77 -30.99 0.28
C GLN A 35 4.44 -32.27 -0.24
N LEU A 36 5.46 -32.15 -1.10
CA LEU A 36 6.26 -33.28 -1.57
C LEU A 36 7.17 -33.86 -0.46
N THR A 37 7.63 -33.02 0.47
CA THR A 37 8.42 -33.47 1.64
C THR A 37 7.55 -34.20 2.65
N PHE A 38 6.30 -33.75 2.84
CA PHE A 38 5.34 -34.30 3.79
C PHE A 38 4.09 -34.80 3.05
N PRO A 39 4.17 -35.95 2.34
CA PRO A 39 3.07 -36.46 1.54
C PRO A 39 1.87 -36.82 2.43
N CYS A 40 0.73 -36.19 2.18
CA CYS A 40 -0.52 -36.42 2.91
C CYS A 40 -1.61 -36.95 1.97
N PRO A 41 -2.33 -38.03 2.33
CA PRO A 41 -3.51 -38.48 1.59
C PRO A 41 -4.57 -37.39 1.47
N GLU A 42 -5.26 -37.35 0.33
CA GLU A 42 -6.23 -36.30 0.00
C GLU A 42 -7.36 -36.19 1.04
N GLU A 43 -7.79 -37.33 1.58
CA GLU A 43 -8.85 -37.41 2.59
C GLU A 43 -8.50 -36.65 3.88
N ARG A 44 -7.20 -36.44 4.12
CA ARG A 44 -6.70 -35.74 5.32
C ARG A 44 -6.38 -34.27 5.08
N TRP A 45 -6.38 -33.76 3.85
CA TRP A 45 -5.94 -32.39 3.53
C TRP A 45 -6.67 -31.31 4.33
N GLN A 46 -7.95 -31.48 4.60
CA GLN A 46 -8.76 -30.53 5.39
C GLN A 46 -8.45 -30.59 6.90
N SER A 47 -7.77 -31.65 7.36
CA SER A 47 -7.50 -31.93 8.78
C SER A 47 -6.04 -31.72 9.20
N VAL A 48 -5.14 -31.50 8.23
CA VAL A 48 -3.71 -31.31 8.49
C VAL A 48 -3.28 -29.86 8.23
N PRO A 49 -2.28 -29.34 8.95
CA PRO A 49 -1.72 -28.02 8.67
C PRO A 49 -1.01 -28.01 7.31
N LEU A 50 -1.11 -26.89 6.59
CA LEU A 50 -0.37 -26.65 5.34
C LEU A 50 1.15 -26.69 5.53
N PHE A 51 1.62 -26.25 6.71
CA PHE A 51 3.03 -26.26 7.10
C PHE A 51 3.21 -27.17 8.33
N PRO A 52 3.42 -28.47 8.13
CA PRO A 52 3.70 -29.40 9.22
C PRO A 52 5.13 -29.20 9.74
N MET A 53 5.32 -29.42 11.03
CA MET A 53 6.64 -29.45 11.67
C MET A 53 7.37 -30.77 11.40
N ASP A 54 6.63 -31.87 11.30
CA ASP A 54 7.15 -33.23 11.17
C ASP A 54 6.15 -34.14 10.40
N THR A 55 6.55 -35.38 10.11
CA THR A 55 5.75 -36.38 9.38
C THR A 55 4.42 -36.73 10.04
N ASP A 56 4.28 -36.46 11.34
CA ASP A 56 3.04 -36.66 12.10
C ASP A 56 2.02 -35.53 11.87
N PHE A 57 2.35 -34.54 11.02
CA PHE A 57 1.51 -33.38 10.70
C PHE A 57 1.20 -32.48 11.91
N THR A 58 2.09 -32.48 12.90
CA THR A 58 2.02 -31.53 14.02
C THR A 58 2.18 -30.11 13.49
N TYR A 59 1.29 -29.19 13.92
CA TYR A 59 1.37 -27.79 13.51
C TYR A 59 2.60 -27.09 14.08
N ILE A 60 3.10 -26.06 13.41
CA ILE A 60 4.16 -25.20 13.93
C ILE A 60 3.57 -24.18 14.90
N PRO A 61 3.94 -24.18 16.20
CA PRO A 61 3.51 -23.12 17.11
C PRO A 61 4.01 -21.76 16.65
N PHE A 62 3.21 -20.72 16.87
CA PHE A 62 3.54 -19.36 16.43
C PHE A 62 4.93 -18.90 16.94
N LYS A 63 5.26 -19.20 18.21
CA LYS A 63 6.56 -18.87 18.80
C LYS A 63 7.71 -19.51 18.04
N THR A 64 7.59 -20.78 17.68
CA THR A 64 8.59 -21.53 16.90
C THR A 64 8.76 -20.92 15.51
N ALA A 65 7.66 -20.52 14.87
CA ALA A 65 7.73 -19.83 13.57
C ALA A 65 8.45 -18.47 13.68
N GLU A 66 8.26 -17.72 14.77
CA GLU A 66 9.00 -16.47 15.01
C GLU A 66 10.49 -16.71 15.28
N GLU A 67 10.84 -17.77 16.02
CA GLU A 67 12.23 -18.16 16.26
C GLU A 67 12.93 -18.56 14.95
N ILE A 68 12.27 -19.37 14.10
CA ILE A 68 12.79 -19.73 12.77
C ILE A 68 13.01 -18.47 11.92
N LEU A 69 12.03 -17.55 11.91
CA LEU A 69 12.19 -16.29 11.17
C LEU A 69 13.37 -15.48 11.69
N LEU A 70 13.53 -15.36 13.00
CA LEU A 70 14.62 -14.60 13.61
C LEU A 70 15.98 -15.18 13.19
N GLU A 71 16.15 -16.51 13.24
CA GLU A 71 17.38 -17.18 12.81
C GLU A 71 17.69 -16.91 11.33
N VAL A 72 16.68 -17.02 10.45
CA VAL A 72 16.85 -16.67 9.02
C VAL A 72 17.26 -15.21 8.85
N LEU A 73 16.62 -14.28 9.56
CA LEU A 73 16.95 -12.86 9.47
C LEU A 73 18.35 -12.55 10.02
N ILE A 74 18.80 -13.24 11.06
CA ILE A 74 20.17 -13.08 11.58
C ILE A 74 21.20 -13.40 10.49
N GLN A 75 20.97 -14.44 9.70
CA GLN A 75 21.87 -14.85 8.62
C GLN A 75 21.89 -13.84 7.45
N VAL A 76 20.76 -13.17 7.17
CA VAL A 76 20.63 -12.27 6.02
C VAL A 76 21.02 -10.82 6.34
N ILE A 77 20.60 -10.30 7.50
CA ILE A 77 20.73 -8.88 7.87
C ILE A 77 21.45 -8.64 9.20
N GLY A 78 21.93 -9.70 9.86
CA GLY A 78 22.64 -9.62 11.13
C GLY A 78 21.73 -9.46 12.35
N LYS A 79 22.28 -9.78 13.53
CA LYS A 79 21.54 -9.90 14.79
C LYS A 79 20.87 -8.62 15.27
N ILE A 80 21.49 -7.47 15.07
CA ILE A 80 20.98 -6.19 15.57
C ILE A 80 19.72 -5.79 14.80
N GLU A 81 19.74 -5.89 13.47
CA GLU A 81 18.58 -5.52 12.65
C GLU A 81 17.49 -6.60 12.67
N ALA A 82 17.87 -7.88 12.74
CA ALA A 82 16.91 -8.98 12.83
C ALA A 82 15.97 -8.85 14.02
N LYS A 83 16.49 -8.47 15.21
CA LYS A 83 15.69 -8.27 16.43
C LYS A 83 14.62 -7.16 16.32
N LYS A 84 14.75 -6.26 15.34
CA LYS A 84 13.78 -5.18 15.10
C LYS A 84 12.63 -5.61 14.19
N ARG A 85 12.66 -6.84 13.67
CA ARG A 85 11.69 -7.37 12.71
C ARG A 85 10.95 -8.55 13.31
N SER A 86 9.66 -8.62 13.02
CA SER A 86 8.80 -9.77 13.32
C SER A 86 7.97 -10.17 12.11
N MET A 87 7.21 -11.27 12.22
CA MET A 87 6.20 -11.64 11.22
C MET A 87 5.24 -10.47 10.91
N HIS A 88 4.91 -9.68 11.92
CA HIS A 88 4.09 -8.49 11.74
C HIS A 88 4.79 -7.41 10.90
N SER A 89 6.10 -7.19 11.12
CA SER A 89 6.90 -6.26 10.31
C SER A 89 6.96 -6.66 8.84
N LEU A 90 7.00 -7.96 8.53
CA LEU A 90 6.96 -8.45 7.15
C LEU A 90 5.63 -8.11 6.46
N ARG A 91 4.52 -8.28 7.17
CA ARG A 91 3.19 -7.90 6.67
C ARG A 91 3.06 -6.40 6.41
N ILE A 92 3.66 -5.57 7.27
CA ILE A 92 3.76 -4.12 7.04
C ILE A 92 4.61 -3.84 5.79
N GLY A 93 5.75 -4.51 5.65
CA GLY A 93 6.61 -4.40 4.47
C GLY A 93 5.86 -4.71 3.18
N CYS A 94 5.08 -5.79 3.15
CA CYS A 94 4.22 -6.15 2.03
C CYS A 94 3.21 -5.03 1.69
N ALA A 95 2.55 -4.44 2.69
CA ALA A 95 1.63 -3.31 2.46
C ALA A 95 2.34 -2.09 1.86
N CYS A 96 3.56 -1.77 2.32
CA CYS A 96 4.37 -0.69 1.73
C CYS A 96 4.78 -1.00 0.28
N SER A 97 5.17 -2.24 -0.02
CA SER A 97 5.51 -2.66 -1.38
C SER A 97 4.31 -2.58 -2.34
N LEU A 98 3.12 -2.97 -1.87
CA LEU A 98 1.88 -2.84 -2.64
C LEU A 98 1.54 -1.37 -2.91
N LEU A 99 1.70 -0.50 -1.91
CA LEU A 99 1.50 0.94 -2.08
C LEU A 99 2.47 1.52 -3.11
N ALA A 100 3.75 1.16 -3.05
CA ALA A 100 4.76 1.59 -4.02
C ALA A 100 4.48 1.07 -5.44
N ALA A 101 3.88 -0.12 -5.56
CA ALA A 101 3.38 -0.67 -6.83
C ALA A 101 2.10 0.01 -7.34
N GLY A 102 1.56 1.00 -6.61
CA GLY A 102 0.37 1.75 -7.01
C GLY A 102 -0.97 1.07 -6.67
N ALA A 103 -0.96 0.04 -5.82
CA ALA A 103 -2.21 -0.59 -5.39
C ALA A 103 -3.08 0.39 -4.59
N SER A 104 -4.40 0.35 -4.83
CA SER A 104 -5.35 1.16 -4.09
C SER A 104 -5.43 0.73 -2.63
N PRO A 105 -5.87 1.61 -1.72
CA PRO A 105 -6.16 1.25 -0.33
C PRO A 105 -6.98 -0.04 -0.17
N SER A 106 -8.09 -0.16 -0.91
CA SER A 106 -8.96 -1.35 -0.82
C SER A 106 -8.26 -2.63 -1.30
N GLN A 107 -7.42 -2.54 -2.34
CA GLN A 107 -6.60 -3.67 -2.81
C GLN A 107 -5.58 -4.09 -1.74
N ILE A 108 -4.89 -3.13 -1.13
CA ILE A 108 -3.92 -3.42 -0.05
C ILE A 108 -4.63 -4.12 1.10
N GLN A 109 -5.79 -3.61 1.55
CA GLN A 109 -6.58 -4.22 2.62
C GLN A 109 -6.97 -5.66 2.32
N ALA A 110 -7.45 -5.94 1.10
CA ALA A 110 -7.81 -7.28 0.68
C ALA A 110 -6.60 -8.22 0.67
N LEU A 111 -5.50 -7.79 0.05
CA LEU A 111 -4.28 -8.60 -0.10
C LEU A 111 -3.59 -8.89 1.22
N VAL A 112 -3.47 -7.89 2.10
CA VAL A 112 -2.85 -8.07 3.43
C VAL A 112 -3.87 -8.48 4.50
N ARG A 113 -5.16 -8.61 4.18
CA ARG A 113 -6.27 -9.00 5.08
C ARG A 113 -6.43 -8.13 6.33
N TRP A 114 -6.30 -6.81 6.18
CA TRP A 114 -6.54 -5.86 7.28
C TRP A 114 -8.01 -5.44 7.33
N ARG A 115 -8.57 -5.47 8.54
CA ARG A 115 -10.00 -5.19 8.74
C ARG A 115 -10.34 -3.70 8.76
N SER A 116 -9.41 -2.83 9.15
CA SER A 116 -9.66 -1.40 9.36
C SER A 116 -8.76 -0.53 8.47
N GLU A 117 -9.30 0.57 7.96
CA GLU A 117 -8.57 1.55 7.12
C GLU A 117 -7.56 2.37 7.95
N GLU A 118 -7.87 2.59 9.21
CA GLU A 118 -7.04 3.26 10.20
C GLU A 118 -5.73 2.50 10.39
N SER A 119 -5.78 1.16 10.28
CA SER A 119 -4.57 0.33 10.30
C SER A 119 -3.67 0.59 9.09
N MET A 120 -4.24 0.88 7.93
CA MET A 120 -3.50 1.21 6.72
C MET A 120 -2.83 2.59 6.82
N LYS A 121 -3.56 3.61 7.31
CA LYS A 121 -3.04 4.98 7.51
C LYS A 121 -1.81 5.01 8.43
N ILE A 122 -1.72 4.08 9.38
CA ILE A 122 -0.60 3.99 10.34
C ILE A 122 0.66 3.34 9.70
N TYR A 123 0.49 2.44 8.74
CA TYR A 123 1.56 1.52 8.30
C TYR A 123 1.93 1.57 6.83
N ALA A 124 1.00 1.86 5.91
CA ALA A 124 1.30 2.04 4.50
C ALA A 124 1.95 3.43 4.31
N ARG A 125 3.27 3.48 4.53
CA ARG A 125 4.05 4.70 4.47
C ARG A 125 4.68 4.82 3.08
N LEU A 126 4.67 6.02 2.53
CA LEU A 126 5.53 6.38 1.40
C LEU A 126 6.97 6.00 1.74
N SER A 127 7.65 5.31 0.82
CA SER A 127 9.08 5.05 1.00
C SER A 127 9.84 6.39 1.03
N SER A 128 11.05 6.42 1.59
CA SER A 128 11.89 7.62 1.57
C SER A 128 12.18 8.10 0.13
N GLN A 129 12.27 7.17 -0.81
CA GLN A 129 12.46 7.43 -2.24
C GLN A 129 11.20 8.03 -2.88
N ASP A 130 10.03 7.47 -2.60
CA ASP A 130 8.75 8.02 -3.10
C ASP A 130 8.51 9.41 -2.53
N TYR A 131 8.78 9.58 -1.24
CA TYR A 131 8.67 10.88 -0.57
C TYR A 131 9.60 11.91 -1.22
N ALA A 132 10.88 11.57 -1.42
CA ALA A 132 11.83 12.43 -2.12
C ALA A 132 11.37 12.75 -3.55
N ALA A 133 10.88 11.76 -4.30
CA ALA A 133 10.33 11.96 -5.63
C ALA A 133 9.10 12.88 -5.63
N TRP A 134 8.22 12.77 -4.63
CA TRP A 134 7.09 13.67 -4.45
C TRP A 134 7.54 15.09 -4.09
N VAL A 135 8.53 15.25 -3.21
CA VAL A 135 9.12 16.55 -2.90
C VAL A 135 9.72 17.19 -4.16
N THR A 136 10.44 16.44 -4.98
CA THR A 136 10.96 16.92 -6.27
C THR A 136 9.83 17.27 -7.24
N LYS A 137 8.78 16.45 -7.34
CA LYS A 137 7.60 16.73 -8.18
C LYS A 137 6.89 18.00 -7.76
N ILE A 138 6.72 18.22 -6.45
CA ILE A 138 6.11 19.42 -5.86
C ILE A 138 6.98 20.65 -6.19
N ALA A 139 8.29 20.55 -5.97
CA ALA A 139 9.23 21.64 -6.26
C ALA A 139 9.24 22.04 -7.75
N ALA A 140 8.89 21.12 -8.64
CA ALA A 140 8.79 21.37 -10.08
C ALA A 140 7.43 21.95 -10.53
N GLN A 141 6.40 21.96 -9.68
CA GLN A 141 5.08 22.49 -10.06
C GLN A 141 5.05 24.01 -10.03
N LYS A 142 4.49 24.62 -11.08
CA LYS A 142 4.06 26.03 -11.07
C LYS A 142 2.61 26.10 -10.60
N ILE A 143 2.36 26.81 -9.51
CA ILE A 143 1.03 26.95 -8.93
C ILE A 143 0.22 27.91 -9.82
N HIS A 144 -0.71 27.35 -10.60
CA HIS A 144 -1.67 28.11 -11.40
C HIS A 144 -3.04 28.28 -10.72
N SER A 145 -3.23 27.64 -9.57
CA SER A 145 -4.44 27.80 -8.76
C SER A 145 -4.39 29.10 -7.98
N ILE A 146 -5.13 30.10 -8.44
CA ILE A 146 -5.39 31.33 -7.70
C ILE A 146 -6.82 31.20 -7.17
N SER A 147 -6.98 31.26 -5.84
CA SER A 147 -8.31 31.35 -5.23
C SER A 147 -9.02 32.61 -5.73
N SER A 148 -10.33 32.55 -5.96
CA SER A 148 -11.12 33.71 -6.39
C SER A 148 -10.99 34.91 -5.43
N ARG A 149 -10.66 34.64 -4.16
CA ARG A 149 -10.37 35.65 -3.14
C ARG A 149 -9.07 36.44 -3.37
N ASN A 150 -8.14 35.85 -4.10
CA ASN A 150 -6.82 36.40 -4.42
C ASN A 150 -6.70 36.83 -5.89
N LEU A 151 -7.81 36.81 -6.64
CA LEU A 151 -7.84 37.45 -7.96
C LEU A 151 -7.58 38.95 -7.74
N PRO A 152 -6.64 39.56 -8.48
CA PRO A 152 -6.55 41.01 -8.49
C PRO A 152 -7.91 41.56 -8.93
N THR A 153 -8.44 42.52 -8.17
CA THR A 153 -9.68 43.20 -8.51
C THR A 153 -9.48 43.91 -9.85
N VAL A 154 -9.92 43.29 -10.93
CA VAL A 154 -9.98 43.97 -12.23
C VAL A 154 -11.25 44.80 -12.16
N ASP A 155 -11.13 46.05 -11.70
CA ASP A 155 -12.20 47.02 -11.79
C ASP A 155 -12.41 47.43 -13.25
N ALA A 156 -13.01 46.52 -14.02
CA ALA A 156 -13.49 46.83 -15.37
C ALA A 156 -14.64 47.85 -15.32
N GLY A 157 -15.27 48.06 -14.16
CA GLY A 157 -16.32 49.05 -13.95
C GLY A 157 -15.82 50.47 -14.13
N ALA A 158 -14.66 50.81 -13.57
CA ALA A 158 -14.05 52.13 -13.75
C ALA A 158 -13.65 52.42 -15.21
N TYR A 159 -13.13 51.42 -15.94
CA TYR A 159 -12.76 51.56 -17.36
C TYR A 159 -14.00 51.69 -18.26
N ILE A 160 -15.04 50.89 -18.01
CA ILE A 160 -16.30 50.96 -18.76
C ILE A 160 -17.03 52.28 -18.46
N ALA A 161 -17.09 52.71 -17.19
CA ALA A 161 -17.72 53.98 -16.81
C ALA A 161 -17.00 55.20 -17.38
N ARG A 162 -15.66 55.13 -17.51
CA ARG A 162 -14.87 56.18 -18.17
C ARG A 162 -15.11 56.20 -19.69
N ALA A 163 -15.12 55.04 -20.34
CA ALA A 163 -15.41 54.94 -21.77
C ALA A 163 -16.84 55.40 -22.11
N LEU A 164 -17.82 55.10 -21.25
CA LEU A 164 -19.20 55.57 -21.40
C LEU A 164 -19.32 57.09 -21.19
N LYS A 165 -18.61 57.67 -20.20
CA LYS A 165 -18.55 59.13 -20.02
C LYS A 165 -17.89 59.85 -21.18
N GLU A 166 -16.79 59.29 -21.71
CA GLU A 166 -16.09 59.87 -22.86
C GLU A 166 -16.96 59.79 -24.14
N ALA A 167 -17.78 58.74 -24.29
CA ALA A 167 -18.77 58.62 -25.36
C ALA A 167 -19.95 59.62 -25.21
N ASP A 168 -20.50 59.80 -24.00
CA ASP A 168 -21.57 60.79 -23.75
C ASP A 168 -21.09 62.23 -24.01
N THR A 169 -19.82 62.55 -23.73
CA THR A 169 -19.28 63.90 -24.00
C THR A 169 -19.01 64.19 -25.49
N LEU A 170 -19.04 63.17 -26.35
CA LEU A 170 -18.89 63.32 -27.80
C LEU A 170 -20.23 63.59 -28.50
N ASP A 171 -21.35 63.13 -27.93
CA ASP A 171 -22.69 63.35 -28.48
C ASP A 171 -23.28 64.74 -28.11
N ASP A 172 -22.82 65.37 -27.02
CA ASP A 172 -23.28 66.70 -26.56
C ASP A 172 -22.63 67.90 -27.29
N ASN A 173 -21.73 67.65 -28.27
CA ASN A 173 -21.05 68.70 -29.07
C ASN A 173 -21.43 68.69 -30.56
N THR A 174 -22.54 68.05 -30.93
CA THR A 174 -23.06 68.10 -32.29
C THR A 174 -24.53 68.53 -32.30
N TYR A 175 -24.72 69.78 -32.77
CA TYR A 175 -25.94 70.58 -32.95
C TYR A 175 -26.33 71.54 -31.82
#